data_AF-A0A327J3N2-F1
#
_entry.id   AF-A0A327J3N2-F1
#
_cell.length_a   1.000
_cell.length_b   1.000
_cell.length_c   1.000
_cell.angle_alpha   90.00
_cell.angle_beta   90.00
_cell.angle_gamma   90.00
#
_symmetry.space_group_name_H-M   'P 1'
#
loop_
_entity.id
_entity.type
_entity.pdbx_description
1 polymer ?
#
loop_
_entity_poly.entity_id
_entity_poly.type
_entity_poly.pdbx_seq_one_letter_code
_entity_poly.pdbx_strand_id
1 'polypeptide(L)'
;MFSNISSINFNTNQSVTSTSSKVTTSENTSIFGDSIVKDEKAKLTKEEKKAIKAAQKAERERIKNTPDGIIQGGKQGSSAGDCWLLAQMNSMSKTDWGKEALQNAITQEKDGSFTVHFEGAKKDIKISQDEFKKAQKNSDFSSGDADALLLEIAVEKHFKAENINDGSIKGNDLAGEDSLQFLLTGSKGLQTTQEQYYEPILQLMGQNPKDNAGIAATYTFFDKNQGPDGTSHVLSVQQVILDKKGKVKEVVLLDSYRPGVTFTKSYGQFASELQGFGFTTPPKLAQKGK
;
A
#
# COMPACT_ATOMS: atom_id res chain seq x y z
N MET A 1 -31.30 6.43 -13.76
CA MET A 1 -31.13 7.89 -13.94
C MET A 1 -29.75 8.23 -13.43
N PHE A 2 -28.77 8.33 -14.32
CA PHE A 2 -27.37 8.55 -13.96
C PHE A 2 -27.04 10.04 -14.10
N SER A 3 -26.67 10.67 -12.99
CA SER A 3 -26.26 12.06 -12.96
C SER A 3 -24.81 12.18 -13.40
N ASN A 4 -24.57 13.12 -14.32
CA ASN A 4 -23.28 13.51 -14.89
C ASN A 4 -22.19 13.70 -13.82
N ILE A 5 -21.08 12.98 -13.97
CA ILE A 5 -19.82 13.27 -13.26
C ILE A 5 -19.01 14.20 -14.16
N SER A 6 -19.31 15.50 -14.08
CA SER A 6 -18.55 16.56 -14.74
C SER A 6 -18.29 17.69 -13.75
N SER A 7 -17.32 17.48 -12.84
CA SER A 7 -16.59 18.55 -12.13
C SER A 7 -15.72 17.97 -11.02
N ILE A 8 -14.49 17.59 -11.35
CA ILE A 8 -13.40 17.48 -10.37
C ILE A 8 -12.46 18.65 -10.68
N ASN A 9 -12.59 19.73 -9.93
CA ASN A 9 -11.73 20.92 -10.04
C ASN A 9 -10.51 20.71 -9.12
N PHE A 10 -9.31 20.66 -9.71
CA PHE A 10 -8.06 20.71 -8.97
C PHE A 10 -7.61 22.16 -8.83
N ASN A 11 -7.64 22.67 -7.59
CA ASN A 11 -7.17 24.02 -7.29
C ASN A 11 -5.66 23.98 -7.06
N THR A 12 -4.89 24.58 -7.97
CA THR A 12 -3.43 24.70 -7.86
C THR A 12 -3.10 26.11 -7.37
N ASN A 13 -2.64 26.23 -6.12
CA ASN A 13 -2.03 27.47 -5.64
C ASN A 13 -0.53 27.25 -5.42
N GLN A 14 0.26 27.85 -6.31
CA GLN A 14 1.67 28.14 -6.10
C GLN A 14 1.82 29.37 -5.19
N SER A 15 2.78 29.32 -4.26
CA SER A 15 3.40 30.52 -3.69
C SER A 15 4.89 30.25 -3.44
N VAL A 16 5.70 31.27 -3.70
CA VAL A 16 7.16 31.24 -3.90
C VAL A 16 7.88 31.93 -2.72
N THR A 17 9.10 31.45 -2.39
CA THR A 17 10.22 32.07 -1.61
C THR A 17 10.04 32.32 -0.10
N SER A 18 11.02 32.12 0.82
CA SER A 18 12.50 32.12 0.75
C SER A 18 13.19 31.54 2.03
N THR A 19 14.48 31.18 1.86
CA THR A 19 15.64 31.19 2.80
C THR A 19 15.85 30.12 3.90
N SER A 20 16.83 29.25 3.60
CA SER A 20 18.00 28.83 4.40
C SER A 20 17.81 28.36 5.85
N SER A 21 17.93 27.04 6.05
CA SER A 21 18.79 26.46 7.10
C SER A 21 19.15 25.03 6.73
N LYS A 22 20.46 24.76 6.67
CA LYS A 22 21.08 23.50 6.27
C LYS A 22 20.90 22.48 7.40
N VAL A 23 19.81 21.71 7.36
CA VAL A 23 19.64 20.50 8.16
C VAL A 23 19.68 19.33 7.20
N THR A 24 20.71 18.51 7.32
CA THR A 24 20.84 17.22 6.63
C THR A 24 19.73 16.30 7.13
N THR A 25 18.58 16.34 6.46
CA THR A 25 17.53 15.34 6.57
C THR A 25 17.97 14.12 5.80
N SER A 26 18.17 13.01 6.51
CA SER A 26 18.27 11.69 5.90
C SER A 26 17.01 11.45 5.08
N GLU A 27 17.15 11.35 3.77
CA GLU A 27 16.07 10.93 2.89
C GLU A 27 15.63 9.53 3.34
N ASN A 28 14.37 9.42 3.74
CA ASN A 28 13.69 8.14 3.97
C ASN A 28 13.55 7.43 2.62
N THR A 29 14.63 6.80 2.15
CA THR A 29 14.57 5.86 1.03
C THR A 29 14.01 4.55 1.54
N SER A 30 12.81 4.20 1.08
CA SER A 30 12.32 2.83 1.13
C SER A 30 13.42 1.89 0.60
N ILE A 31 13.89 0.97 1.43
CA ILE A 31 14.80 -0.12 1.02
C ILE A 31 14.14 -1.03 -0.05
N PHE A 32 12.83 -0.92 -0.20
CA PHE A 32 12.01 -1.72 -1.09
C PHE A 32 11.41 -0.83 -2.18
N GLY A 33 12.23 -0.60 -3.21
CA GLY A 33 11.83 0.09 -4.42
C GLY A 33 11.91 1.60 -4.31
N ASP A 34 13.12 2.14 -4.39
CA ASP A 34 13.37 3.22 -5.34
C ASP A 34 14.83 3.28 -5.80
N SER A 35 14.98 3.65 -7.07
CA SER A 35 16.21 4.11 -7.73
C SER A 35 17.24 3.06 -8.18
N ILE A 36 17.16 2.68 -9.45
CA ILE A 36 18.35 2.45 -10.28
C ILE A 36 19.07 3.80 -10.38
N VAL A 37 19.89 4.15 -9.39
CA VAL A 37 20.95 5.14 -9.56
C VAL A 37 22.09 4.40 -10.25
N LYS A 38 22.26 4.65 -11.55
CA LYS A 38 23.53 4.38 -12.23
C LYS A 38 24.52 5.43 -11.73
N ASP A 39 25.09 5.21 -10.56
CA ASP A 39 26.28 5.93 -10.12
C ASP A 39 27.46 4.98 -9.98
N GLU A 40 28.62 5.55 -10.28
CA GLU A 40 29.91 4.93 -10.53
C GLU A 40 30.24 3.80 -9.56
N LYS A 41 30.80 2.71 -10.08
CA LYS A 41 31.27 1.56 -9.28
C LYS A 41 32.49 1.97 -8.42
N ALA A 42 32.25 2.69 -7.33
CA ALA A 42 33.16 2.71 -6.21
C ALA A 42 33.33 1.25 -5.74
N LYS A 43 34.53 0.68 -5.91
CA LYS A 43 34.84 -0.67 -5.43
C LYS A 43 34.87 -0.64 -3.91
N LEU A 44 33.72 -0.93 -3.30
CA LEU A 44 33.60 -1.13 -1.86
C LEU A 44 34.60 -2.21 -1.40
N THR A 45 35.32 -1.89 -0.33
CA THR A 45 36.16 -2.82 0.43
C THR A 45 35.33 -3.98 1.00
N LYS A 46 36.02 -5.02 1.47
CA LYS A 46 35.36 -6.17 2.10
C LYS A 46 34.66 -5.75 3.41
N GLU A 47 35.28 -4.83 4.13
CA GLU A 47 34.80 -4.23 5.38
C GLU A 47 33.52 -3.42 5.14
N GLU A 48 33.51 -2.54 4.13
CA GLU A 48 32.33 -1.74 3.78
C GLU A 48 31.15 -2.63 3.34
N LYS A 49 31.40 -3.66 2.52
CA LYS A 49 30.36 -4.63 2.14
C LYS A 49 29.79 -5.38 3.35
N LYS A 50 30.64 -5.72 4.33
CA LYS A 50 30.21 -6.38 5.56
C LYS A 50 29.38 -5.44 6.42
N ALA A 51 29.78 -4.18 6.55
CA ALA A 51 29.06 -3.15 7.28
C ALA A 51 27.68 -2.89 6.67
N ILE A 52 27.58 -2.73 5.35
CA ILE A 52 26.30 -2.56 4.63
C ILE A 52 25.37 -3.75 4.89
N LYS A 53 25.87 -4.99 4.79
CA LYS A 53 25.06 -6.19 5.07
C LYS A 53 24.58 -6.25 6.51
N ALA A 54 25.41 -5.85 7.47
CA ALA A 54 25.04 -5.82 8.88
C ALA A 54 23.96 -4.75 9.15
N ALA A 55 24.14 -3.54 8.59
CA ALA A 55 23.15 -2.46 8.67
C ALA A 55 21.81 -2.87 8.04
N GLN A 56 21.82 -3.46 6.85
CA GLN A 56 20.61 -3.98 6.20
C GLN A 56 19.94 -5.09 7.02
N LYS A 57 20.71 -5.92 7.72
CA LYS A 57 20.15 -6.95 8.60
C LYS A 57 19.51 -6.32 9.84
N ALA A 58 20.19 -5.37 10.48
CA ALA A 58 19.67 -4.66 11.64
C ALA A 58 18.37 -3.92 11.29
N GLU A 59 18.33 -3.27 10.12
CA GLU A 59 17.13 -2.58 9.65
C GLU A 59 15.97 -3.55 9.40
N ARG A 60 16.20 -4.67 8.71
CA ARG A 60 15.15 -5.69 8.55
C ARG A 60 14.60 -6.22 9.88
N GLU A 61 15.45 -6.37 10.90
CA GLU A 61 14.97 -6.76 12.23
C GLU A 61 14.21 -5.63 12.93
N ARG A 62 14.55 -4.35 12.71
CA ARG A 62 13.78 -3.20 13.20
C ARG A 62 12.38 -3.19 12.58
N ILE A 63 12.30 -3.21 11.25
CA ILE A 63 11.05 -3.21 10.47
C ILE A 63 10.13 -4.35 10.90
N LYS A 64 10.68 -5.55 11.09
CA LYS A 64 9.93 -6.73 11.50
C LYS A 64 9.34 -6.64 12.90
N ASN A 65 9.99 -5.92 13.82
CA ASN A 65 9.69 -6.00 15.26
C ASN A 65 9.18 -4.69 15.87
N THR A 66 9.26 -3.57 15.15
CA THR A 66 8.95 -2.24 15.69
C THR A 66 8.10 -1.47 14.69
N PRO A 67 6.81 -1.23 14.98
CA PRO A 67 5.98 -0.43 14.11
C PRO A 67 6.50 1.01 14.08
N ASP A 68 6.49 1.60 12.90
CA ASP A 68 6.88 3.00 12.68
C ASP A 68 5.89 3.78 11.80
N GLY A 69 4.77 3.15 11.44
CA GLY A 69 3.76 3.72 10.57
C GLY A 69 4.15 3.75 9.10
N ILE A 70 5.26 3.10 8.71
CA ILE A 70 5.75 3.06 7.34
C ILE A 70 5.61 1.63 6.82
N ILE A 71 4.76 1.44 5.80
CA ILE A 71 4.73 0.19 5.07
C ILE A 71 5.98 0.09 4.20
N GLN A 72 6.93 -0.69 4.67
CA GLN A 72 8.21 -0.97 4.01
C GLN A 72 8.19 -2.35 3.34
N GLY A 73 7.16 -3.15 3.59
CA GLY A 73 6.85 -4.34 2.81
C GLY A 73 6.77 -5.58 3.69
N GLY A 74 5.59 -6.21 3.69
CA GLY A 74 5.34 -7.51 4.31
C GLY A 74 5.20 -8.60 3.26
N LYS A 75 5.78 -9.78 3.52
CA LYS A 75 5.52 -10.98 2.73
C LYS A 75 4.23 -11.60 3.24
N GLN A 76 3.25 -11.74 2.35
CA GLN A 76 2.01 -12.42 2.65
C GLN A 76 2.25 -13.83 3.20
N GLY A 77 1.48 -14.20 4.22
CA GLY A 77 1.43 -15.55 4.74
C GLY A 77 0.95 -16.53 3.66
N SER A 78 1.58 -17.70 3.57
CA SER A 78 1.34 -18.65 2.47
C SER A 78 -0.12 -19.15 2.37
N SER A 79 -0.88 -19.05 3.47
CA SER A 79 -2.27 -19.51 3.59
C SER A 79 -3.26 -18.38 3.90
N ALA A 80 -2.79 -17.13 3.88
CA ALA A 80 -3.48 -15.96 4.42
C ALA A 80 -4.65 -15.48 3.55
N GLY A 81 -4.55 -15.59 2.23
CA GLY A 81 -5.62 -15.25 1.27
C GLY A 81 -6.05 -13.77 1.29
N ASP A 82 -5.32 -12.92 2.00
CA ASP A 82 -5.51 -11.50 2.22
C ASP A 82 -4.69 -10.62 1.26
N CYS A 83 -4.46 -11.10 0.03
CA CYS A 83 -3.66 -10.37 -0.96
C CYS A 83 -4.27 -9.00 -1.27
N TRP A 84 -5.59 -8.89 -1.19
CA TRP A 84 -6.34 -7.64 -1.28
C TRP A 84 -5.87 -6.61 -0.25
N LEU A 85 -5.64 -7.03 0.98
CA LEU A 85 -5.30 -6.17 2.11
C LEU A 85 -3.87 -5.64 1.98
N LEU A 86 -2.91 -6.54 1.71
CA LEU A 86 -1.52 -6.14 1.48
C LEU A 86 -1.35 -5.31 0.20
N ALA A 87 -2.12 -5.58 -0.86
CA ALA A 87 -2.11 -4.75 -2.06
C ALA A 87 -2.65 -3.33 -1.77
N GLN A 88 -3.67 -3.19 -0.92
CA GLN A 88 -4.14 -1.88 -0.50
C GLN A 88 -3.11 -1.14 0.34
N MET A 89 -2.50 -1.77 1.36
CA MET A 89 -1.41 -1.16 2.13
C MET A 89 -0.27 -0.66 1.23
N ASN A 90 0.19 -1.51 0.31
CA ASN A 90 1.30 -1.20 -0.60
C ASN A 90 0.95 -0.13 -1.65
N SER A 91 -0.31 0.04 -2.01
CA SER A 91 -0.74 1.10 -2.94
C SER A 91 -0.96 2.43 -2.20
N MET A 92 -1.51 2.39 -0.99
CA MET A 92 -1.63 3.55 -0.10
C MET A 92 -0.26 4.12 0.29
N SER A 93 0.76 3.28 0.49
CA SER A 93 2.12 3.75 0.78
C SER A 93 2.78 4.52 -0.38
N LYS A 94 2.18 4.49 -1.58
CA LYS A 94 2.61 5.28 -2.74
C LYS A 94 1.90 6.63 -2.87
N THR A 95 0.98 6.94 -1.96
CA THR A 95 0.34 8.24 -1.89
C THR A 95 0.67 8.94 -0.57
N ASP A 96 0.73 10.27 -0.56
CA ASP A 96 1.07 11.07 0.61
C ASP A 96 -0.04 11.00 1.65
N TRP A 97 -1.30 11.08 1.22
CA TRP A 97 -2.45 10.88 2.11
C TRP A 97 -2.53 9.44 2.63
N GLY A 98 -2.11 8.46 1.84
CA GLY A 98 -2.18 7.05 2.22
C GLY A 98 -1.10 6.71 3.25
N LYS A 99 0.12 7.25 3.09
CA LYS A 99 1.17 7.22 4.12
C LYS A 99 0.68 7.84 5.43
N GLU A 100 0.05 9.01 5.38
CA GLU A 100 -0.49 9.66 6.57
C GLU A 100 -1.57 8.80 7.24
N ALA A 101 -2.48 8.21 6.47
CA ALA A 101 -3.51 7.32 7.00
C ALA A 101 -2.91 6.07 7.67
N LEU A 102 -1.91 5.44 7.05
CA LEU A 102 -1.20 4.29 7.60
C LEU A 102 -0.42 4.64 8.87
N GLN A 103 0.26 5.79 8.87
CA GLN A 103 1.03 6.27 10.01
C GLN A 103 0.13 6.58 11.22
N ASN A 104 -1.02 7.21 10.98
CA ASN A 104 -1.97 7.55 12.05
C ASN A 104 -2.81 6.35 12.52
N ALA A 105 -2.78 5.23 11.78
CA ALA A 105 -3.58 4.06 12.10
C ALA A 105 -3.09 3.30 13.33
N ILE A 106 -1.81 3.42 13.73
CA ILE A 106 -1.20 2.57 14.76
C ILE A 106 -0.61 3.44 15.87
N THR A 107 -1.10 3.24 17.09
CA THR A 107 -0.52 3.81 18.31
C THR A 107 0.13 2.71 19.13
N GLN A 108 1.41 2.89 19.49
CA GLN A 108 2.07 2.05 20.49
C GLN A 108 1.83 2.60 21.90
N GLU A 109 1.28 1.75 22.77
CA GLU A 109 0.94 2.09 24.14
C GLU A 109 2.14 1.96 25.07
N LYS A 110 2.06 2.63 26.24
CA LYS A 110 3.15 2.62 27.25
C LYS A 110 3.43 1.23 27.83
N ASP A 111 2.44 0.36 27.84
CA ASP A 111 2.56 -1.03 28.31
C ASP A 111 3.10 -1.98 27.23
N GLY A 112 3.41 -1.46 26.04
CA GLY A 112 3.90 -2.22 24.90
C GLY A 112 2.82 -2.92 24.08
N SER A 113 1.53 -2.71 24.41
CA SER A 113 0.41 -3.05 23.51
C SER A 113 0.27 -2.04 22.38
N PHE A 114 -0.63 -2.33 21.44
CA PHE A 114 -0.90 -1.51 20.28
C PHE A 114 -2.40 -1.25 20.15
N THR A 115 -2.75 -0.05 19.71
CA THR A 115 -4.11 0.32 19.33
C THR A 115 -4.11 0.64 17.84
N VAL A 116 -4.99 -0.01 17.08
CA VAL A 116 -5.24 0.31 15.68
C VAL A 116 -6.55 1.07 15.53
N HIS A 117 -6.49 2.25 14.90
CA HIS A 117 -7.61 3.18 14.75
C HIS A 117 -8.30 2.98 13.39
N PHE A 118 -9.50 2.41 13.42
CA PHE A 118 -10.38 2.33 12.26
C PHE A 118 -11.36 3.50 12.25
N GLU A 119 -10.86 4.66 11.82
CA GLU A 119 -11.62 5.91 11.76
C GLU A 119 -12.93 5.79 10.97
N GLY A 120 -12.94 5.04 9.86
CA GLY A 120 -14.17 4.87 9.07
C GLY A 120 -15.22 4.01 9.77
N ALA A 121 -14.78 2.98 10.50
CA ALA A 121 -15.66 2.15 11.31
C ALA A 121 -15.95 2.77 12.69
N LYS A 122 -15.26 3.86 13.06
CA LYS A 122 -15.26 4.49 14.39
C LYS A 122 -14.93 3.48 15.51
N LYS A 123 -13.89 2.69 15.30
CA LYS A 123 -13.46 1.63 16.23
C LYS A 123 -11.97 1.67 16.49
N ASP A 124 -11.61 1.38 17.74
CA ASP A 124 -10.24 1.12 18.16
C ASP A 124 -10.07 -0.37 18.42
N ILE A 125 -9.09 -0.98 17.75
CA ILE A 125 -8.77 -2.39 17.89
C ILE A 125 -7.50 -2.54 18.72
N LYS A 126 -7.63 -3.11 19.92
CA LYS A 126 -6.50 -3.35 20.82
C LYS A 126 -5.81 -4.68 20.52
N ILE A 127 -4.49 -4.66 20.48
CA ILE A 127 -3.63 -5.81 20.26
C ILE A 127 -2.59 -5.84 21.37
N SER A 128 -2.64 -6.88 22.21
CA SER A 128 -1.63 -7.09 23.24
C SER A 128 -0.27 -7.47 22.64
N GLN A 129 0.79 -7.23 23.41
CA GLN A 129 2.13 -7.61 22.98
C GLN A 129 2.26 -9.13 22.73
N ASP A 130 1.53 -9.95 23.50
CA ASP A 130 1.53 -11.40 23.35
C ASP A 130 0.79 -11.85 22.09
N GLU A 131 -0.31 -11.20 21.73
CA GLU A 131 -0.99 -11.41 20.44
C GLU A 131 -0.05 -11.10 19.27
N PHE A 132 0.63 -9.95 19.31
CA PHE A 132 1.59 -9.56 18.27
C PHE A 132 2.73 -10.58 18.14
N LYS A 133 3.37 -10.97 19.25
CA LYS A 133 4.45 -11.99 19.25
C LYS A 133 3.98 -13.36 18.77
N LYS A 134 2.73 -13.73 19.05
CA LYS A 134 2.13 -14.98 18.56
C LYS A 134 1.90 -14.91 17.06
N ALA A 135 1.37 -13.80 16.56
CA ALA A 135 1.12 -13.58 15.14
C ALA A 135 2.43 -13.54 14.33
N GLN A 136 3.51 -12.95 14.85
CA GLN A 136 4.84 -12.98 14.22
C GLN A 136 5.40 -14.40 13.96
N LYS A 137 4.89 -15.41 14.67
CA LYS A 137 5.27 -16.82 14.51
C LYS A 137 4.27 -17.62 13.69
N ASN A 138 3.13 -17.01 13.32
CA ASN A 138 2.07 -17.64 12.58
C ASN A 138 2.27 -17.42 11.08
N SER A 139 2.32 -18.51 10.31
CA SER A 139 2.46 -18.47 8.85
C SER A 139 1.23 -17.97 8.10
N ASP A 140 0.11 -17.81 8.80
CA ASP A 140 -1.15 -17.32 8.24
C ASP A 140 -1.23 -15.79 8.21
N PHE A 141 -0.27 -15.09 8.81
CA PHE A 141 -0.14 -13.63 8.72
C PHE A 141 1.08 -13.23 7.91
N SER A 142 1.14 -11.96 7.51
CA SER A 142 2.31 -11.37 6.89
C SER A 142 3.53 -11.38 7.81
N SER A 143 4.70 -11.31 7.18
CA SER A 143 5.99 -11.29 7.86
C SER A 143 6.91 -10.24 7.25
N GLY A 144 7.84 -9.72 8.05
CA GLY A 144 8.88 -8.79 7.59
C GLY A 144 8.58 -7.31 7.84
N ASP A 145 7.34 -6.99 8.21
CA ASP A 145 6.89 -5.63 8.53
C ASP A 145 5.87 -5.67 9.68
N ALA A 146 6.17 -4.95 10.77
CA ALA A 146 5.35 -4.93 11.96
C ALA A 146 4.03 -4.19 11.75
N ASP A 147 4.03 -3.10 10.97
CA ASP A 147 2.84 -2.30 10.67
C ASP A 147 1.85 -3.12 9.82
N ALA A 148 2.37 -3.84 8.81
CA ALA A 148 1.54 -4.73 7.99
C ALA A 148 0.87 -5.83 8.83
N LEU A 149 1.63 -6.46 9.73
CA LEU A 149 1.12 -7.50 10.62
C LEU A 149 0.06 -6.96 11.59
N LEU A 150 0.27 -5.78 12.18
CA LEU A 150 -0.69 -5.17 13.09
C LEU A 150 -2.01 -4.83 12.39
N LEU A 151 -1.95 -4.30 11.16
CA LEU A 151 -3.13 -4.03 10.36
C LEU A 151 -3.90 -5.32 10.03
N GLU A 152 -3.22 -6.39 9.61
CA GLU A 152 -3.88 -7.69 9.37
C GLU A 152 -4.58 -8.23 10.62
N ILE A 153 -3.91 -8.22 11.78
CA ILE A 153 -4.53 -8.63 13.05
C ILE A 153 -5.75 -7.77 13.36
N ALA A 154 -5.65 -6.45 13.19
CA ALA A 154 -6.74 -5.53 13.50
C ALA A 154 -7.95 -5.75 12.58
N VAL A 155 -7.72 -5.91 11.27
CA VAL A 155 -8.80 -6.17 10.30
C VAL A 155 -9.45 -7.52 10.60
N GLU A 156 -8.67 -8.57 10.88
CA GLU A 156 -9.22 -9.88 11.21
C GLU A 156 -10.05 -9.85 12.51
N LYS A 157 -9.58 -9.15 13.55
CA LYS A 157 -10.35 -8.96 14.79
C LYS A 157 -11.64 -8.19 14.55
N HIS A 158 -11.61 -7.16 13.70
CA HIS A 158 -12.80 -6.41 13.32
C HIS A 158 -13.80 -7.28 12.55
N PHE A 159 -13.34 -8.03 11.55
CA PHE A 159 -14.20 -8.91 10.76
C PHE A 159 -14.86 -9.98 11.63
N LYS A 160 -14.13 -10.55 12.60
CA LYS A 160 -14.68 -11.50 13.58
C LYS A 160 -15.74 -10.86 14.47
N ALA A 161 -15.51 -9.63 14.94
CA ALA A 161 -16.45 -8.94 15.81
C ALA A 161 -17.75 -8.55 15.10
N GLU A 162 -17.66 -8.17 13.82
CA GLU A 162 -18.80 -7.71 13.01
C GLU A 162 -19.43 -8.80 12.14
N ASN A 163 -18.90 -10.03 12.18
CA ASN A 163 -19.30 -11.13 11.32
C ASN A 163 -19.24 -10.78 9.81
N ILE A 164 -18.18 -10.06 9.42
CA ILE A 164 -17.84 -9.75 8.02
C ILE A 164 -17.05 -10.92 7.46
N ASN A 165 -17.43 -11.42 6.27
CA ASN A 165 -16.74 -12.50 5.57
C ASN A 165 -16.42 -13.71 6.47
N ASP A 166 -17.41 -14.16 7.25
CA ASP A 166 -17.27 -15.25 8.23
C ASP A 166 -16.13 -15.06 9.24
N GLY A 167 -15.77 -13.81 9.53
CA GLY A 167 -14.67 -13.45 10.44
C GLY A 167 -13.27 -13.69 9.84
N SER A 168 -13.17 -13.78 8.52
CA SER A 168 -11.93 -14.11 7.82
C SER A 168 -11.50 -12.99 6.88
N ILE A 169 -10.21 -12.68 6.86
CA ILE A 169 -9.64 -11.75 5.86
C ILE A 169 -9.26 -12.45 4.55
N LYS A 170 -9.52 -13.77 4.41
CA LYS A 170 -9.31 -14.54 3.18
C LYS A 170 -10.35 -14.15 2.14
N GLY A 171 -9.90 -13.53 1.04
CA GLY A 171 -10.75 -13.14 -0.07
C GLY A 171 -11.79 -12.10 0.33
N ASN A 172 -11.53 -10.83 0.03
CA ASN A 172 -12.46 -9.74 0.29
C ASN A 172 -12.50 -8.76 -0.89
N ASP A 173 -13.56 -7.96 -0.95
CA ASP A 173 -13.69 -6.91 -1.95
C ASP A 173 -12.73 -5.75 -1.68
N LEU A 174 -12.20 -5.18 -2.76
CA LEU A 174 -11.30 -4.03 -2.71
C LEU A 174 -12.05 -2.69 -2.53
N ALA A 175 -13.38 -2.73 -2.52
CA ALA A 175 -14.27 -1.58 -2.45
C ALA A 175 -15.29 -1.77 -1.32
N GLY A 176 -15.92 -0.68 -0.89
CA GLY A 176 -16.95 -0.71 0.15
C GLY A 176 -16.42 -0.49 1.57
N GLU A 177 -17.27 -0.78 2.55
CA GLU A 177 -17.01 -0.48 3.98
C GLU A 177 -16.02 -1.44 4.64
N ASP A 178 -15.75 -2.57 3.99
CA ASP A 178 -14.83 -3.59 4.51
C ASP A 178 -13.42 -3.45 3.92
N SER A 179 -13.20 -2.47 3.04
CA SER A 179 -11.88 -2.17 2.47
C SER A 179 -10.98 -1.49 3.50
N LEU A 180 -9.65 -1.70 3.41
CA LEU A 180 -8.69 -1.06 4.32
C LEU A 180 -8.79 0.46 4.23
N GLN A 181 -8.95 1.01 3.03
CA GLN A 181 -9.16 2.45 2.87
C GLN A 181 -10.34 2.94 3.71
N PHE A 182 -11.50 2.28 3.59
CA PHE A 182 -12.66 2.72 4.36
C PHE A 182 -12.36 2.58 5.84
N LEU A 183 -11.83 1.45 6.30
CA LEU A 183 -11.50 1.27 7.71
C LEU A 183 -10.60 2.40 8.23
N LEU A 184 -9.57 2.79 7.48
CA LEU A 184 -8.60 3.82 7.90
C LEU A 184 -9.08 5.26 7.69
N THR A 185 -10.03 5.54 6.79
CA THR A 185 -10.34 6.92 6.35
C THR A 185 -11.81 7.28 6.26
N GLY A 186 -12.70 6.29 6.33
CA GLY A 186 -14.15 6.44 6.08
C GLY A 186 -14.53 6.69 4.62
N SER A 187 -13.55 6.77 3.71
CA SER A 187 -13.80 6.93 2.27
C SER A 187 -13.84 5.57 1.59
N LYS A 188 -14.83 5.37 0.71
CA LYS A 188 -15.01 4.10 -0.01
C LYS A 188 -14.12 4.04 -1.25
N GLY A 189 -13.47 2.89 -1.43
CA GLY A 189 -12.78 2.55 -2.66
C GLY A 189 -13.76 2.26 -3.78
N LEU A 190 -13.27 2.34 -5.01
CA LEU A 190 -14.03 2.03 -6.22
C LEU A 190 -13.35 0.89 -6.97
N GLN A 191 -14.14 0.11 -7.71
CA GLN A 191 -13.64 -0.96 -8.57
C GLN A 191 -14.30 -0.91 -9.94
N THR A 192 -13.54 -1.22 -10.99
CA THR A 192 -14.05 -1.33 -12.35
C THR A 192 -13.28 -2.36 -13.18
N THR A 193 -13.91 -2.85 -14.24
CA THR A 193 -13.26 -3.68 -15.27
C THR A 193 -13.26 -3.02 -16.64
N GLN A 194 -13.87 -1.83 -16.75
CA GLN A 194 -14.05 -1.16 -18.04
C GLN A 194 -12.86 -0.26 -18.33
N GLU A 195 -12.21 -0.50 -19.47
CA GLU A 195 -11.01 0.22 -19.90
C GLU A 195 -11.19 1.73 -19.95
N GLN A 196 -12.34 2.18 -20.46
CA GLN A 196 -12.72 3.59 -20.51
C GLN A 196 -12.71 4.31 -19.15
N TYR A 197 -12.72 3.58 -18.03
CA TYR A 197 -12.64 4.14 -16.69
C TYR A 197 -11.24 4.01 -16.06
N TYR A 198 -10.56 2.86 -16.22
CA TYR A 198 -9.24 2.69 -15.60
C TYR A 198 -8.10 3.32 -16.41
N GLU A 199 -8.20 3.40 -17.74
CA GLU A 199 -7.13 3.98 -18.56
C GLU A 199 -6.88 5.45 -18.22
N PRO A 200 -7.89 6.33 -18.13
CA PRO A 200 -7.67 7.72 -17.74
C PRO A 200 -7.07 7.87 -16.34
N ILE A 201 -7.42 6.97 -15.42
CA ILE A 201 -6.86 6.95 -14.06
C ILE A 201 -5.36 6.62 -14.11
N LEU A 202 -4.97 5.58 -14.85
CA LEU A 202 -3.56 5.24 -15.05
C LEU A 202 -2.78 6.39 -15.72
N GLN A 203 -3.39 7.07 -16.69
CA GLN A 203 -2.79 8.26 -17.32
C GLN A 203 -2.54 9.37 -16.29
N LEU A 204 -3.50 9.66 -15.40
CA LEU A 204 -3.33 10.64 -14.32
C LEU A 204 -2.20 10.25 -13.37
N MET A 205 -2.15 8.98 -12.95
CA MET A 205 -1.05 8.47 -12.11
C MET A 205 0.31 8.69 -12.77
N GLY A 206 0.41 8.39 -14.07
CA GLY A 206 1.66 8.54 -14.84
C GLY A 206 2.06 9.99 -15.09
N GLN A 207 1.11 10.94 -15.08
CA GLN A 207 1.39 12.37 -15.17
C GLN A 207 1.98 12.94 -13.86
N ASN A 208 1.64 12.35 -12.71
CA ASN A 208 2.11 12.77 -11.38
C ASN A 208 2.74 11.59 -10.61
N PRO A 209 3.85 11.01 -11.09
CA PRO A 209 4.35 9.72 -10.62
C PRO A 209 4.94 9.74 -9.20
N LYS A 210 5.27 10.92 -8.65
CA LYS A 210 5.84 11.03 -7.28
C LYS A 210 4.85 10.56 -6.21
N ASP A 211 3.56 10.79 -6.47
CA ASP A 211 2.46 10.55 -5.53
C ASP A 211 1.32 9.75 -6.20
N ASN A 212 1.55 9.21 -7.39
CA ASN A 212 0.53 8.62 -8.26
C ASN A 212 -0.74 9.50 -8.41
N ALA A 213 -0.57 10.83 -8.47
CA ALA A 213 -1.67 11.79 -8.46
C ALA A 213 -2.62 11.68 -7.23
N GLY A 214 -2.13 11.16 -6.10
CA GLY A 214 -2.94 10.85 -4.93
C GLY A 214 -3.82 9.61 -5.11
N ILE A 215 -3.53 8.75 -6.10
CA ILE A 215 -4.35 7.58 -6.42
C ILE A 215 -3.65 6.32 -5.95
N ALA A 216 -4.24 5.65 -4.96
CA ALA A 216 -3.85 4.30 -4.57
C ALA A 216 -4.65 3.31 -5.43
N ALA A 217 -3.96 2.45 -6.18
CA ALA A 217 -4.60 1.53 -7.12
C ALA A 217 -4.09 0.09 -6.98
N THR A 218 -4.97 -0.84 -7.26
CA THR A 218 -4.74 -2.28 -7.22
C THR A 218 -5.18 -2.93 -8.53
N TYR A 219 -4.51 -4.02 -8.87
CA TYR A 219 -4.71 -4.78 -10.09
C TYR A 219 -5.00 -6.24 -9.75
N THR A 220 -6.21 -6.69 -10.07
CA THR A 220 -6.64 -8.07 -9.89
C THR A 220 -6.55 -8.82 -11.20
N PHE A 221 -5.93 -10.00 -11.18
CA PHE A 221 -5.82 -10.90 -12.33
C PHE A 221 -5.96 -12.36 -11.90
N PHE A 222 -6.17 -13.26 -12.86
CA PHE A 222 -6.18 -14.69 -12.58
C PHE A 222 -4.76 -15.26 -12.60
N ASP A 223 -4.28 -15.75 -11.46
CA ASP A 223 -2.99 -16.45 -11.38
C ASP A 223 -3.22 -17.96 -11.42
N LYS A 224 -2.99 -18.54 -12.60
CA LYS A 224 -3.05 -19.99 -12.84
C LYS A 224 -2.04 -20.82 -12.03
N ASN A 225 -1.03 -20.18 -11.42
CA ASN A 225 0.01 -20.86 -10.65
C ASN A 225 -0.26 -20.83 -9.14
N GLN A 226 -1.32 -20.16 -8.70
CA GLN A 226 -1.70 -20.10 -7.29
C GLN A 226 -2.90 -20.99 -7.02
N GLY A 227 -2.70 -22.01 -6.19
CA GLY A 227 -3.70 -23.04 -5.92
C GLY A 227 -3.78 -24.11 -7.02
N PRO A 228 -4.54 -25.20 -6.79
CA PRO A 228 -4.65 -26.32 -7.72
C PRO A 228 -5.30 -25.94 -9.07
N ASP A 229 -6.22 -24.96 -9.08
CA ASP A 229 -6.99 -24.57 -10.27
C ASP A 229 -6.72 -23.12 -10.71
N GLY A 230 -5.76 -22.44 -10.07
CA GLY A 230 -5.59 -21.00 -10.18
C GLY A 230 -6.55 -20.21 -9.27
N THR A 231 -6.18 -18.97 -8.93
CA THR A 231 -7.01 -18.09 -8.10
C THR A 231 -6.88 -16.63 -8.57
N SER A 232 -7.90 -15.82 -8.28
CA SER A 232 -7.76 -14.37 -8.42
C SER A 232 -6.71 -13.86 -7.42
N HIS A 233 -5.75 -13.09 -7.90
CA HIS A 233 -4.68 -12.50 -7.11
C HIS A 233 -4.67 -10.98 -7.28
N VAL A 234 -4.40 -10.27 -6.19
CA VAL A 234 -4.38 -8.81 -6.18
C VAL A 234 -2.95 -8.31 -6.03
N LEU A 235 -2.56 -7.40 -6.91
CA LEU A 235 -1.29 -6.70 -6.90
C LEU A 235 -1.51 -5.22 -6.63
N SER A 236 -0.50 -4.56 -6.08
CA SER A 236 -0.51 -3.10 -5.95
C SER A 236 0.09 -2.45 -7.19
N VAL A 237 -0.55 -1.38 -7.67
CA VAL A 237 0.02 -0.52 -8.72
C VAL A 237 0.96 0.48 -8.06
N GLN A 238 2.23 0.41 -8.41
CA GLN A 238 3.29 1.18 -7.77
C GLN A 238 3.61 2.46 -8.54
N GLN A 239 3.60 2.38 -9.87
CA GLN A 239 3.90 3.49 -10.76
C GLN A 239 3.32 3.21 -12.15
N VAL A 240 2.98 4.28 -12.88
CA VAL A 240 2.61 4.19 -14.31
C VAL A 240 3.64 4.93 -15.15
N ILE A 241 4.08 4.30 -16.24
CA ILE A 241 5.03 4.86 -17.19
C ILE A 241 4.26 5.20 -18.47
N LEU A 242 4.32 6.47 -18.87
CA LEU A 242 3.69 6.96 -20.10
C LEU A 242 4.68 6.99 -21.27
N ASP A 243 4.17 6.84 -22.48
CA ASP A 243 4.92 7.11 -23.71
C ASP A 243 5.04 8.62 -23.99
N LYS A 244 5.77 8.97 -25.05
CA LYS A 244 5.97 10.38 -25.46
C LYS A 244 4.69 11.11 -25.85
N LYS A 245 3.59 10.37 -26.09
CA LYS A 245 2.27 10.91 -26.45
C LYS A 245 1.32 10.94 -25.25
N GLY A 246 1.80 10.60 -24.05
CA GLY A 246 1.00 10.56 -22.82
C GLY A 246 0.12 9.31 -22.68
N LYS A 247 0.30 8.29 -23.53
CA LYS A 247 -0.43 7.03 -23.43
C LYS A 247 0.23 6.11 -22.42
N VAL A 248 -0.55 5.25 -21.77
CA VAL A 248 -0.01 4.24 -20.84
C VAL A 248 0.86 3.26 -21.63
N LYS A 249 2.15 3.21 -21.30
CA LYS A 249 3.10 2.28 -21.92
C LYS A 249 3.24 1.02 -21.06
N GLU A 250 3.52 1.24 -19.77
CA GLU A 250 3.92 0.22 -18.83
C GLU A 250 3.35 0.53 -17.44
N VAL A 251 2.97 -0.52 -16.71
CA VAL A 251 2.49 -0.43 -15.32
C VAL A 251 3.45 -1.21 -14.44
N VAL A 252 3.99 -0.55 -13.41
CA VAL A 252 4.86 -1.15 -12.40
C VAL A 252 3.99 -1.69 -11.27
N LEU A 253 4.15 -2.97 -10.97
CA LEU A 253 3.34 -3.73 -10.02
C LEU A 253 4.22 -4.31 -8.92
N LEU A 254 3.63 -4.49 -7.73
CA LEU A 254 4.24 -5.20 -6.62
C LEU A 254 3.31 -6.32 -6.12
N ASP A 255 3.90 -7.50 -6.00
CA ASP A 255 3.29 -8.72 -5.49
C ASP A 255 3.61 -8.91 -4.00
N SER A 256 2.58 -9.04 -3.17
CA SER A 256 2.70 -9.27 -1.72
C SER A 256 3.39 -10.60 -1.38
N TYR A 257 3.44 -11.57 -2.30
CA TYR A 257 4.23 -12.80 -2.11
C TYR A 257 5.74 -12.59 -2.33
N ARG A 258 6.12 -11.50 -3.01
CA ARG A 258 7.51 -11.16 -3.35
C ARG A 258 7.80 -9.71 -2.95
N PRO A 259 7.64 -9.35 -1.66
CA PRO A 259 7.90 -8.00 -1.22
C PRO A 259 9.35 -7.62 -1.52
N GLY A 260 9.54 -6.41 -2.05
CA GLY A 260 10.85 -5.88 -2.38
C GLY A 260 11.30 -6.04 -3.84
N VAL A 261 10.52 -6.70 -4.68
CA VAL A 261 10.77 -6.75 -6.12
C VAL A 261 9.52 -6.34 -6.87
N THR A 262 9.55 -5.14 -7.45
CA THR A 262 8.56 -4.71 -8.42
C THR A 262 8.83 -5.36 -9.77
N PHE A 263 7.80 -5.52 -10.57
CA PHE A 263 7.91 -5.93 -11.97
C PHE A 263 7.00 -5.09 -12.85
N THR A 264 7.19 -5.17 -14.17
CA THR A 264 6.46 -4.34 -15.12
C THR A 264 5.63 -5.19 -16.07
N LYS A 265 4.42 -4.73 -16.38
CA LYS A 265 3.62 -5.21 -17.51
C LYS A 265 3.49 -4.12 -18.56
N SER A 266 3.48 -4.49 -19.84
CA SER A 266 2.99 -3.57 -20.87
C SER A 266 1.51 -3.28 -20.67
N TYR A 267 1.03 -2.12 -21.13
CA TYR A 267 -0.39 -1.77 -21.00
C TYR A 267 -1.31 -2.82 -21.65
N GLY A 268 -0.94 -3.35 -22.82
CA GLY A 268 -1.72 -4.40 -23.50
C GLY A 268 -1.86 -5.67 -22.65
N GLN A 269 -0.78 -6.13 -22.00
CA GLN A 269 -0.84 -7.28 -21.09
C GLN A 269 -1.68 -6.98 -19.85
N PHE A 270 -1.48 -5.80 -19.27
CA PHE A 270 -2.26 -5.35 -18.11
C PHE A 270 -3.76 -5.40 -18.42
N ALA A 271 -4.19 -4.76 -19.50
CA ALA A 271 -5.58 -4.68 -19.92
C ALA A 271 -6.18 -6.06 -20.26
N SER A 272 -5.44 -6.92 -20.98
CA SER A 272 -5.94 -8.24 -21.40
C SER A 272 -6.15 -9.24 -20.27
N GLU A 273 -5.42 -9.08 -19.17
CA GLU A 273 -5.44 -10.01 -18.02
C GLU A 273 -6.27 -9.46 -16.85
N LEU A 274 -6.74 -8.22 -16.94
CA LEU A 274 -7.43 -7.53 -15.85
C LEU A 274 -8.78 -8.19 -15.53
N GLN A 275 -8.93 -8.64 -14.29
CA GLN A 275 -10.21 -9.06 -13.71
C GLN A 275 -10.84 -7.96 -12.85
N GLY A 276 -10.04 -7.01 -12.37
CA GLY A 276 -10.52 -5.89 -11.58
C GLY A 276 -9.44 -4.81 -11.43
N PHE A 277 -9.86 -3.56 -11.54
CA PHE A 277 -9.06 -2.39 -11.21
C PHE A 277 -9.69 -1.72 -10.00
N GLY A 278 -9.05 -1.89 -8.84
CA GLY A 278 -9.44 -1.19 -7.61
C GLY A 278 -8.68 0.13 -7.54
N PHE A 279 -9.35 1.20 -7.13
CA PHE A 279 -8.69 2.47 -6.93
C PHE A 279 -9.36 3.31 -5.86
N THR A 280 -8.56 4.24 -5.36
CA THR A 280 -8.86 5.03 -4.19
C THR A 280 -8.21 6.40 -4.34
N THR A 281 -8.93 7.45 -3.97
CA THR A 281 -8.46 8.83 -3.95
C THR A 281 -8.42 9.37 -2.52
N PRO A 282 -7.76 10.52 -2.26
CA PRO A 282 -7.76 11.11 -0.93
C PRO A 282 -9.20 11.33 -0.45
N PRO A 283 -9.46 11.24 0.87
CA PRO A 283 -10.75 11.63 1.43
C PRO A 283 -11.06 13.06 1.00
N LYS A 284 -12.31 13.34 0.57
CA LYS A 284 -12.74 14.73 0.47
C LYS A 284 -12.58 15.31 1.86
N LEU A 285 -11.67 16.27 2.04
CA LEU A 285 -11.53 17.01 3.29
C LEU A 285 -12.95 17.40 3.71
N ALA A 286 -13.45 16.79 4.78
CA ALA A 286 -14.65 17.29 5.40
C ALA A 286 -14.34 18.76 5.66
N GLN A 287 -15.13 19.67 5.09
CA GLN A 287 -15.06 21.06 5.48
C GLN A 287 -15.29 21.06 6.98
N LYS A 288 -14.19 21.08 7.75
CA LYS A 288 -14.24 21.26 9.19
C LYS A 288 -14.92 22.61 9.36
N GLY A 289 -16.18 22.57 9.77
CA GLY A 289 -16.97 23.76 10.04
C GLY A 289 -16.13 24.67 10.92
N LYS A 290 -15.93 25.90 10.44
CA LYS A 290 -15.48 26.98 11.30
C LYS A 290 -16.55 27.28 12.33
#